data_AF-A0A1D1VCQ6-F1
#
_entry.id   AF-A0A1D1VCQ6-F1
#
_cell.length_a   1.000
_cell.length_b   1.000
_cell.length_c   1.000
_cell.angle_alpha   90.00
_cell.angle_beta   90.00
_cell.angle_gamma   90.00
#
_symmetry.space_group_name_H-M   'P 1'
#
loop_
_entity.id
_entity.type
_entity.pdbx_description
1 polymer ?
#
loop_
_entity_poly.entity_id
_entity_poly.type
_entity_poly.pdbx_seq_one_letter_code
_entity_poly.pdbx_strand_id
1 'polypeptide(L)'
;MLDDKTDAVLMEVRRCRLFNHPSDRVKVIFHPQFLSPSSPVLPMEYDEFVHGCHLGVFPSSYEPWGYTPAECAVIGVPSITTNLSGFGCFIEELIPNPADFGIFLVDRKYKSAEQAIEQLTGYIHSFTKLSGSERRLQRRKTELLRNVLDWKTLGYAYRKARNMALQMLPKASSSASRPGSASSKAPSRPSTGRSSRPAASRPSSRPSSASAKGKPVKTTT
;
A
#
# COMPACT_ATOMS: atom_id res chain seq x y z
N MET A 1 -7.14 -19.18 -19.91
CA MET A 1 -5.88 -18.57 -20.37
C MET A 1 -5.83 -18.66 -21.89
N LEU A 2 -5.33 -17.61 -22.57
CA LEU A 2 -5.19 -17.64 -24.04
C LEU A 2 -4.07 -18.59 -24.48
N ASP A 3 -2.94 -18.61 -23.77
CA ASP A 3 -1.88 -19.61 -23.92
C ASP A 3 -1.52 -20.20 -22.56
N ASP A 4 -2.12 -21.34 -22.24
CA ASP A 4 -1.93 -22.04 -20.97
C ASP A 4 -0.55 -22.71 -20.85
N LYS A 5 0.03 -23.16 -21.97
CA LYS A 5 1.24 -24.01 -21.96
C LYS A 5 2.50 -23.19 -21.76
N THR A 6 2.52 -21.95 -22.23
CA THR A 6 3.69 -21.05 -22.16
C THR A 6 3.57 -19.98 -21.08
N ASP A 7 2.44 -19.92 -20.35
CA ASP A 7 2.28 -19.00 -19.23
C ASP A 7 3.33 -19.29 -18.14
N ALA A 8 4.14 -18.27 -17.81
CA ALA A 8 5.27 -18.40 -16.91
C ALA A 8 4.87 -18.87 -15.49
N VAL A 9 3.71 -18.42 -15.00
CA VAL A 9 3.23 -18.79 -13.65
C VAL A 9 2.79 -20.26 -13.65
N LEU A 10 1.96 -20.66 -14.63
CA LEU A 10 1.46 -22.03 -14.71
C LEU A 10 2.57 -23.04 -15.00
N MET A 11 3.57 -22.68 -15.82
CA MET A 11 4.76 -23.51 -16.03
C MET A 11 5.50 -23.76 -14.71
N GLU A 12 5.68 -22.72 -13.89
CA GLU A 12 6.41 -22.85 -12.63
C GLU A 12 5.63 -23.65 -11.58
N VAL A 13 4.31 -23.45 -11.49
CA VAL A 13 3.42 -24.26 -10.64
C VAL A 13 3.49 -25.74 -11.02
N ARG A 14 3.46 -26.06 -12.33
CA ARG A 14 3.61 -27.44 -12.84
C ARG A 14 5.00 -28.01 -12.57
N ARG A 15 6.06 -27.22 -12.78
CA ARG A 15 7.45 -27.60 -12.51
C ARG A 15 7.67 -27.96 -11.04
N CYS A 16 7.09 -27.18 -10.14
CA CYS A 16 7.12 -27.40 -8.69
C CYS A 16 6.09 -28.43 -8.19
N ARG A 17 5.23 -28.97 -9.07
CA ARG A 17 4.18 -29.98 -8.77
C ARG A 17 3.18 -29.53 -7.70
N LEU A 18 2.81 -28.25 -7.69
CA LEU A 18 1.84 -27.69 -6.75
C LEU A 18 0.41 -27.83 -7.30
N PHE A 19 -0.14 -29.05 -7.22
CA PHE A 19 -1.44 -29.39 -7.82
C PHE A 19 -2.63 -29.39 -6.84
N ASN A 20 -2.43 -28.86 -5.63
CA ASN A 20 -3.45 -28.79 -4.58
C ASN A 20 -3.99 -30.16 -4.15
N HIS A 21 -3.19 -31.23 -4.22
CA HIS A 21 -3.58 -32.55 -3.72
C HIS A 21 -3.97 -32.48 -2.24
N PRO A 22 -4.85 -33.35 -1.73
CA PRO A 22 -5.27 -33.31 -0.31
C PRO A 22 -4.11 -33.30 0.69
N SER A 23 -3.00 -33.97 0.37
CA SER A 23 -1.76 -33.99 1.17
C SER A 23 -1.00 -32.66 1.21
N ASP A 24 -1.17 -31.79 0.20
CA ASP A 24 -0.39 -30.55 0.09
C ASP A 24 -0.78 -29.57 1.19
N ARG A 25 0.19 -29.13 2.00
CA ARG A 25 -0.07 -28.20 3.11
C ARG A 25 -0.19 -26.75 2.66
N VAL A 26 0.36 -26.43 1.49
CA VAL A 26 0.26 -25.11 0.84
C VAL A 26 -0.56 -25.28 -0.43
N LYS A 27 -1.57 -24.42 -0.61
CA LYS A 27 -2.42 -24.42 -1.79
C LYS A 27 -2.12 -23.20 -2.64
N VAL A 28 -2.23 -23.33 -3.95
CA VAL A 28 -2.00 -22.27 -4.92
C VAL A 28 -3.28 -22.02 -5.71
N ILE A 29 -3.70 -20.76 -5.76
CA ILE A 29 -4.79 -20.28 -6.61
C ILE A 29 -4.22 -19.15 -7.44
N PHE A 30 -4.19 -19.32 -8.77
CA PHE A 30 -3.80 -18.27 -9.70
C PHE A 30 -5.05 -17.57 -10.23
N HIS A 31 -5.18 -16.27 -9.97
CA HIS A 31 -6.28 -15.42 -10.43
C HIS A 31 -5.74 -14.38 -11.43
N PRO A 32 -5.74 -14.67 -12.74
CA PRO A 32 -5.12 -13.81 -13.77
C PRO A 32 -6.03 -12.64 -14.19
N GLN A 33 -6.66 -11.97 -13.23
CA GLN A 33 -7.52 -10.81 -13.43
C GLN A 33 -7.41 -9.88 -12.22
N PHE A 34 -7.63 -8.58 -12.42
CA PHE A 34 -7.81 -7.68 -11.29
C PHE A 34 -9.07 -8.04 -10.51
N LEU A 35 -8.98 -7.91 -9.18
CA LEU A 35 -10.13 -8.04 -8.30
C LEU A 35 -11.16 -6.95 -8.61
N SER A 36 -12.44 -7.32 -8.52
CA SER A 36 -13.56 -6.43 -8.76
C SER A 36 -14.79 -6.96 -8.01
N PRO A 37 -15.62 -6.09 -7.42
CA PRO A 37 -16.90 -6.49 -6.84
C PRO A 37 -17.86 -7.12 -7.83
N SER A 38 -17.66 -6.85 -9.13
CA SER A 38 -18.46 -7.44 -10.21
C SER A 38 -18.02 -8.86 -10.59
N SER A 39 -16.92 -9.36 -10.02
CA SER A 39 -16.42 -10.71 -10.28
C SER A 39 -17.42 -11.76 -9.76
N PRO A 40 -17.84 -12.72 -10.58
CA PRO A 40 -18.79 -13.75 -10.15
C PRO A 40 -18.17 -14.78 -9.20
N VAL A 41 -16.83 -14.85 -9.12
CA VAL A 41 -16.11 -15.85 -8.31
C VAL A 41 -15.63 -15.24 -7.00
N LEU A 42 -15.12 -14.01 -7.04
CA LEU A 42 -14.54 -13.33 -5.88
C LEU A 42 -14.99 -11.85 -5.87
N PRO A 43 -16.24 -11.58 -5.46
CA PRO A 43 -16.85 -10.25 -5.53
C PRO A 43 -16.36 -9.35 -4.38
N MET A 44 -15.14 -8.83 -4.49
CA MET A 44 -14.55 -7.89 -3.53
C MET A 44 -13.62 -6.89 -4.19
N GLU A 45 -13.43 -5.74 -3.54
CA GLU A 45 -12.39 -4.80 -3.94
C GLU A 45 -11.00 -5.30 -3.54
N TYR A 46 -9.97 -4.76 -4.20
CA TYR A 46 -8.58 -5.14 -3.95
C TYR A 46 -8.16 -4.87 -2.49
N ASP A 47 -8.52 -3.72 -1.94
CA ASP A 47 -8.18 -3.36 -0.56
C ASP A 47 -8.88 -4.29 0.45
N GLU A 48 -10.15 -4.63 0.23
CA GLU A 48 -10.88 -5.61 1.04
C GLU A 48 -10.17 -6.98 1.06
N PHE A 49 -9.72 -7.45 -0.12
CA PHE A 49 -8.96 -8.69 -0.23
C PHE A 49 -7.66 -8.64 0.57
N VAL A 50 -6.86 -7.58 0.40
CA VAL A 50 -5.59 -7.46 1.13
C VAL A 50 -5.83 -7.37 2.64
N HIS A 51 -6.86 -6.65 3.10
CA HIS A 51 -7.24 -6.62 4.52
C HIS A 51 -7.63 -8.00 5.05
N GLY A 52 -8.23 -8.87 4.23
CA GLY A 52 -8.55 -10.25 4.56
C GLY A 52 -7.33 -11.20 4.57
N CYS A 53 -6.23 -10.82 3.91
CA CYS A 53 -5.00 -11.60 3.90
C CYS A 53 -4.19 -11.46 5.19
N HIS A 54 -3.31 -12.44 5.43
CA HIS A 54 -2.48 -12.49 6.64
C HIS A 54 -1.07 -11.95 6.42
N LEU A 55 -0.52 -12.11 5.22
CA LEU A 55 0.85 -11.79 4.86
C LEU A 55 0.91 -11.47 3.36
N GLY A 56 1.46 -10.31 2.99
CA GLY A 56 1.85 -10.00 1.62
C GLY A 56 3.25 -10.51 1.31
N VAL A 57 3.50 -11.04 0.11
CA VAL A 57 4.81 -11.59 -0.28
C VAL A 57 5.22 -11.02 -1.64
N PHE A 58 6.18 -10.09 -1.62
CA PHE A 58 6.60 -9.30 -2.79
C PHE A 58 8.13 -9.39 -2.97
N PRO A 59 8.67 -10.56 -3.35
CA PRO A 59 10.10 -10.79 -3.44
C PRO A 59 10.67 -10.20 -4.74
N SER A 60 10.53 -8.90 -4.96
CA SER A 60 10.84 -8.24 -6.23
C SER A 60 12.34 -8.16 -6.52
N SER A 61 12.72 -8.40 -7.79
CA SER A 61 14.10 -8.21 -8.28
C SER A 61 14.36 -6.77 -8.74
N TYR A 62 13.33 -6.11 -9.27
CA TYR A 62 13.37 -4.74 -9.78
C TYR A 62 12.07 -4.04 -9.43
N GLU A 63 12.12 -3.15 -8.44
CA GLU A 63 10.96 -2.41 -7.95
C GLU A 63 11.43 -1.03 -7.44
N PRO A 64 11.38 0.02 -8.27
CA PRO A 64 11.97 1.32 -7.92
C PRO A 64 11.42 1.95 -6.64
N TRP A 65 10.17 1.65 -6.31
CA TRP A 65 9.54 2.02 -5.05
C TRP A 65 8.97 0.79 -4.36
N GLY A 66 7.70 0.46 -4.61
CA GLY A 66 7.03 -0.67 -3.97
C GLY A 66 5.76 -0.23 -3.31
N TYR A 67 4.76 0.08 -4.13
CA TYR A 67 3.45 0.51 -3.65
C TYR A 67 2.71 -0.61 -2.94
N THR A 68 2.76 -1.84 -3.45
CA THR A 68 2.07 -2.99 -2.88
C THR A 68 2.50 -3.31 -1.44
N PRO A 69 3.81 -3.43 -1.10
CA PRO A 69 4.22 -3.61 0.29
C PRO A 69 3.93 -2.38 1.17
N ALA A 70 4.00 -1.15 0.62
CA ALA A 70 3.66 0.08 1.34
C ALA A 70 2.16 0.17 1.66
N GLU A 71 1.28 -0.18 0.72
CA GLU A 71 -0.16 -0.29 0.91
C GLU A 71 -0.48 -1.28 2.01
N CYS A 72 0.11 -2.49 1.95
CA CYS A 72 -0.02 -3.49 3.01
C CYS A 72 0.34 -2.93 4.38
N ALA A 73 1.45 -2.19 4.47
CA ALA A 73 1.89 -1.57 5.73
C ALA A 73 0.87 -0.54 6.26
N VAL A 74 0.30 0.30 5.38
CA VAL A 74 -0.71 1.31 5.74
C VAL A 74 -1.97 0.68 6.33
N ILE A 75 -2.36 -0.51 5.86
CA ILE A 75 -3.55 -1.25 6.33
C ILE A 75 -3.23 -2.30 7.40
N GLY A 76 -2.00 -2.30 7.92
CA GLY A 76 -1.59 -3.18 9.01
C GLY A 76 -1.44 -4.64 8.62
N VAL A 77 -1.17 -4.93 7.34
CA VAL A 77 -0.88 -6.28 6.83
C VAL A 77 0.64 -6.45 6.74
N PRO A 78 1.25 -7.36 7.54
CA PRO A 78 2.67 -7.67 7.43
C PRO A 78 3.04 -8.07 6.00
N SER A 79 4.26 -7.74 5.59
CA SER A 79 4.73 -8.05 4.23
C SER A 79 6.19 -8.50 4.20
N ILE A 80 6.49 -9.37 3.25
CA ILE A 80 7.86 -9.72 2.87
C ILE A 80 8.20 -8.94 1.60
N THR A 81 9.31 -8.22 1.61
CA THR A 81 9.89 -7.56 0.43
C THR A 81 11.40 -7.81 0.38
N THR A 82 12.15 -7.05 -0.42
CA THR A 82 13.58 -7.28 -0.65
C THR A 82 14.39 -6.02 -0.38
N ASN A 83 15.67 -6.16 -0.07
CA ASN A 83 16.62 -5.04 -0.02
C ASN A 83 17.06 -4.52 -1.41
N LEU A 84 16.29 -4.86 -2.46
CA LEU A 84 16.38 -4.30 -3.80
C LEU A 84 15.15 -3.44 -4.15
N SER A 85 14.04 -3.57 -3.41
CA SER A 85 12.88 -2.70 -3.61
C SER A 85 13.12 -1.35 -2.93
N GLY A 86 12.65 -0.26 -3.54
CA GLY A 86 12.80 1.07 -2.97
C GLY A 86 12.14 1.22 -1.59
N PHE A 87 11.00 0.56 -1.37
CA PHE A 87 10.31 0.49 -0.09
C PHE A 87 11.12 -0.30 0.94
N GLY A 88 11.71 -1.43 0.54
CA GLY A 88 12.60 -2.21 1.39
C GLY A 88 13.80 -1.40 1.84
N CYS A 89 14.49 -0.74 0.91
CA CYS A 89 15.61 0.17 1.20
C CYS A 89 15.18 1.32 2.12
N PHE A 90 14.03 1.95 1.84
CA PHE A 90 13.51 3.06 2.65
C PHE A 90 13.24 2.65 4.11
N ILE A 91 12.61 1.49 4.32
CA ILE A 91 12.31 0.97 5.66
C ILE A 91 13.58 0.52 6.37
N GLU A 92 14.52 -0.12 5.68
CA GLU A 92 15.81 -0.55 6.23
C GLU A 92 16.64 0.65 6.75
N GLU A 93 16.65 1.76 6.01
CA GLU A 93 17.34 2.98 6.44
C GLU A 93 16.65 3.67 7.64
N LEU A 94 15.33 3.58 7.70
CA LEU A 94 14.55 4.29 8.70
C LEU A 94 14.45 3.54 10.05
N ILE A 95 14.36 2.21 10.00
CA ILE A 95 14.01 1.37 11.15
C ILE A 95 15.09 0.33 11.37
N PRO A 96 15.79 0.32 12.53
CA PRO A 96 16.88 -0.62 12.79
C PRO A 96 16.47 -2.10 12.69
N ASN A 97 15.23 -2.43 13.03
CA ASN A 97 14.68 -3.79 12.89
C ASN A 97 13.28 -3.76 12.25
N PRO A 98 13.19 -3.79 10.91
CA PRO A 98 11.90 -3.77 10.19
C PRO A 98 10.96 -4.92 10.57
N ALA A 99 11.52 -6.08 10.95
CA ALA A 99 10.74 -7.27 11.29
C ALA A 99 9.86 -7.07 12.53
N ASP A 100 10.26 -6.19 13.46
CA ASP A 100 9.44 -5.84 14.63
C ASP A 100 8.13 -5.14 14.25
N PHE A 101 8.11 -4.49 13.09
CA PHE A 101 6.95 -3.84 12.49
C PHE A 101 6.29 -4.71 11.41
N GLY A 102 6.68 -5.99 11.29
CA GLY A 102 6.08 -6.93 10.33
C GLY A 102 6.52 -6.69 8.89
N ILE A 103 7.65 -6.02 8.67
CA ILE A 103 8.27 -5.90 7.35
C ILE A 103 9.50 -6.81 7.33
N PHE A 104 9.43 -7.90 6.58
CA PHE A 104 10.52 -8.87 6.47
C PHE A 104 11.31 -8.61 5.19
N LEU A 105 12.61 -8.34 5.32
CA LEU A 105 13.49 -8.07 4.19
C LEU A 105 14.28 -9.31 3.82
N VAL A 106 14.04 -9.82 2.61
CA VAL A 106 14.87 -10.85 1.97
C VAL A 106 16.08 -10.16 1.34
N ASP A 107 17.26 -10.67 1.68
CA ASP A 107 18.50 -10.18 1.09
C ASP A 107 18.68 -10.80 -0.30
N ARG A 108 18.45 -9.98 -1.32
CA ARG A 108 18.65 -10.33 -2.73
C ARG A 108 19.82 -9.56 -3.37
N LYS A 109 20.43 -8.65 -2.61
CA LYS A 109 21.55 -7.81 -3.07
C LYS A 109 22.90 -8.45 -2.81
N TYR A 110 23.05 -9.16 -1.69
CA TYR A 110 24.34 -9.70 -1.25
C TYR A 110 24.36 -11.24 -1.17
N LYS A 111 23.22 -11.91 -1.36
CA LYS A 111 23.09 -13.37 -1.31
C LYS A 111 22.79 -13.97 -2.67
N SER A 112 23.11 -15.27 -2.82
CA SER A 112 22.71 -16.04 -4.00
C SER A 112 21.20 -16.23 -4.07
N ALA A 113 20.70 -16.66 -5.24
CA ALA A 113 19.29 -16.94 -5.43
C ALA A 113 18.79 -18.02 -4.45
N GLU A 114 19.56 -19.09 -4.25
CA GLU A 114 19.23 -20.19 -3.34
C GLU A 114 19.16 -19.72 -1.89
N GLN A 115 20.12 -18.90 -1.46
CA GLN A 115 20.12 -18.33 -0.11
C GLN A 115 18.94 -17.39 0.12
N ALA A 116 18.54 -16.61 -0.89
CA ALA A 116 17.36 -15.75 -0.84
C ALA A 116 16.06 -16.58 -0.79
N ILE A 117 15.97 -17.68 -1.53
CA ILE A 117 14.84 -18.62 -1.49
C ILE A 117 14.70 -19.27 -0.11
N GLU A 118 15.81 -19.71 0.47
CA GLU A 118 15.82 -20.30 1.82
C GLU A 118 15.37 -19.26 2.87
N GLN A 119 15.88 -18.03 2.77
CA GLN A 119 15.48 -16.95 3.67
C GLN A 119 13.98 -16.61 3.54
N LEU A 120 13.47 -16.47 2.30
CA LEU A 120 12.05 -16.24 2.03
C LEU A 120 11.18 -17.35 2.63
N THR A 121 11.56 -18.60 2.39
CA THR A 121 10.86 -19.78 2.91
C THR A 121 10.90 -19.81 4.44
N GLY A 122 12.04 -19.47 5.04
CA GLY A 122 12.22 -19.36 6.47
C GLY A 122 11.29 -18.33 7.11
N TYR A 123 11.12 -17.15 6.49
CA TYR A 123 10.18 -16.13 6.96
C TYR A 123 8.73 -16.61 6.87
N ILE A 124 8.31 -17.19 5.74
CA ILE A 124 6.95 -17.71 5.57
C ILE A 124 6.67 -18.82 6.58
N HIS A 125 7.58 -19.77 6.72
CA HIS A 125 7.44 -20.87 7.67
C HIS A 125 7.37 -20.36 9.12
N SER A 126 8.22 -19.41 9.51
CA SER A 126 8.17 -18.82 10.85
C SER A 126 6.86 -18.09 11.11
N PHE A 127 6.33 -17.38 10.12
CA PHE A 127 5.03 -16.71 10.23
C PHE A 127 3.87 -17.70 10.46
N THR A 128 3.90 -18.87 9.84
CA THR A 128 2.86 -19.91 10.06
C THR A 128 2.86 -20.48 11.47
N LYS A 129 3.97 -20.36 12.22
CA LYS A 129 4.10 -20.81 13.61
C LYS A 129 3.55 -19.83 14.63
N LEU A 130 3.25 -18.59 14.23
CA LEU A 130 2.69 -17.59 15.14
C LEU A 130 1.30 -17.99 15.62
N SER A 131 1.00 -17.67 16.88
CA SER A 131 -0.36 -17.73 17.43
C SER A 131 -1.24 -16.61 16.86
N GLY A 132 -2.55 -16.73 17.03
CA GLY A 132 -3.49 -15.68 16.63
C GLY A 132 -3.24 -14.34 17.36
N SER A 133 -2.80 -14.39 18.63
CA SER A 133 -2.49 -13.19 19.41
C SER A 133 -1.21 -12.50 18.92
N GLU A 134 -0.17 -13.27 18.58
CA GLU A 134 1.06 -12.74 18.01
C GLU A 134 0.80 -12.11 16.65
N ARG A 135 0.00 -12.74 15.78
CA ARG A 135 -0.40 -12.14 14.48
C ARG A 135 -1.16 -10.81 14.66
N ARG A 136 -2.12 -10.75 15.60
CA ARG A 136 -2.84 -9.49 15.90
C ARG A 136 -1.91 -8.40 16.45
N LEU A 137 -0.92 -8.77 17.26
CA LEU A 137 0.08 -7.83 17.75
C LEU A 137 0.95 -7.33 16.60
N GLN A 138 1.43 -8.22 15.73
CA GLN A 138 2.21 -7.88 14.54
C GLN A 138 1.46 -6.88 13.67
N ARG A 139 0.19 -7.16 13.32
CA ARG A 139 -0.66 -6.27 12.50
C ARG A 139 -0.78 -4.86 13.09
N ARG A 140 -1.01 -4.74 14.40
CA ARG A 140 -1.08 -3.44 15.09
C ARG A 140 0.24 -2.68 15.03
N LYS A 141 1.37 -3.39 15.17
CA LYS A 141 2.70 -2.78 15.02
C LYS A 141 2.93 -2.32 13.57
N THR A 142 2.56 -3.13 12.58
CA THR A 142 2.66 -2.78 11.17
C THR A 142 1.88 -1.50 10.84
N GLU A 143 0.68 -1.32 11.37
CA GLU A 143 -0.15 -0.12 11.15
C GLU A 143 0.55 1.18 11.60
N LEU A 144 1.50 1.12 12.54
CA LEU A 144 2.27 2.29 12.98
C LEU A 144 3.10 2.91 11.84
N LEU A 145 3.45 2.13 10.83
CA LEU A 145 4.19 2.59 9.65
C LEU A 145 3.38 3.58 8.80
N ARG A 146 2.05 3.62 8.94
CA ARG A 146 1.18 4.59 8.25
C ARG A 146 1.65 6.04 8.43
N ASN A 147 2.11 6.40 9.64
CA ASN A 147 2.52 7.77 9.94
C ASN A 147 3.79 8.19 9.19
N VAL A 148 4.67 7.23 8.93
CA VAL A 148 5.90 7.48 8.18
C VAL A 148 5.60 7.57 6.68
N LEU A 149 4.69 6.72 6.19
CA LEU A 149 4.33 6.64 4.77
C LEU A 149 3.36 7.73 4.32
N ASP A 150 2.85 8.55 5.23
CA ASP A 150 1.95 9.67 4.91
C ASP A 150 2.69 10.79 4.15
N TRP A 151 2.02 11.41 3.17
CA TRP A 151 2.55 12.53 2.40
C TRP A 151 2.91 13.77 3.25
N LYS A 152 2.34 13.93 4.43
CA LYS A 152 2.76 14.94 5.41
C LYS A 152 4.22 14.75 5.81
N THR A 153 4.67 13.50 5.91
CA THR A 153 6.05 13.11 6.21
C THR A 153 6.89 13.11 4.93
N LEU A 154 6.50 12.30 3.93
CA LEU A 154 7.27 12.12 2.69
C LEU A 154 7.42 13.41 1.86
N GLY A 155 6.41 14.28 1.90
CA GLY A 155 6.42 15.58 1.19
C GLY A 155 7.50 16.55 1.67
N TYR A 156 8.13 16.30 2.82
CA TYR A 156 9.31 17.04 3.24
C TYR A 156 10.46 16.94 2.22
N ALA A 157 10.69 15.76 1.64
CA ALA A 157 11.75 15.56 0.64
C ALA A 157 11.54 16.46 -0.59
N TYR A 158 10.30 16.61 -1.05
CA TYR A 158 9.95 17.50 -2.16
C TYR A 158 10.19 18.96 -1.84
N ARG A 159 9.80 19.41 -0.63
CA ARG A 159 10.06 20.78 -0.18
C ARG A 159 11.57 21.06 -0.09
N LYS A 160 12.34 20.11 0.45
CA LYS A 160 13.80 20.19 0.52
C LYS A 160 14.42 20.30 -0.87
N ALA A 161 14.04 19.43 -1.80
CA ALA A 161 14.53 19.47 -3.18
C ALA A 161 14.22 20.82 -3.87
N ARG A 162 13.01 21.35 -3.69
CA ARG A 162 12.62 22.67 -4.22
C ARG A 162 13.45 23.79 -3.62
N ASN A 163 13.66 23.78 -2.30
CA ASN A 163 14.46 24.80 -1.63
C ASN A 163 15.93 24.75 -2.08
N MET A 164 16.48 23.56 -2.28
CA MET A 164 17.83 23.39 -2.84
C MET A 164 17.92 23.96 -4.25
N ALA A 165 16.92 23.70 -5.11
CA ALA A 165 16.87 24.27 -6.46
C ALA A 165 16.80 25.82 -6.43
N LEU A 166 16.04 26.41 -5.51
CA LEU A 166 15.97 27.87 -5.35
C LEU A 166 17.31 28.49 -4.89
N GLN A 167 18.08 27.78 -4.07
CA GLN A 167 19.40 28.25 -3.62
C GLN A 167 20.46 28.23 -4.73
N MET A 168 20.29 27.36 -5.73
CA MET A 168 21.18 27.28 -6.90
C MET A 168 20.87 28.36 -7.95
N LEU A 169 19.71 29.03 -7.85
CA LEU A 169 19.43 30.16 -8.73
C LEU A 169 20.44 31.28 -8.46
N PRO A 170 21.03 31.88 -9.51
CA PRO A 170 21.85 33.06 -9.34
C PRO A 170 21.04 34.11 -8.57
N LYS A 171 21.60 34.63 -7.48
CA LYS A 171 21.00 35.78 -6.80
C LYS A 171 20.92 36.89 -7.85
N ALA A 172 19.71 37.24 -8.28
CA ALA A 172 19.51 38.38 -9.15
C ALA A 172 20.28 39.56 -8.53
N SER A 173 21.22 40.12 -9.28
CA SER A 173 22.01 41.27 -8.85
C SER A 173 21.05 42.29 -8.26
N SER A 174 21.29 42.66 -7.01
CA SER A 174 20.55 43.70 -6.31
C SER A 174 20.78 45.04 -7.01
N SER A 175 20.05 45.27 -8.10
CA SER A 175 19.95 46.53 -8.82
C SER A 175 18.57 46.62 -9.49
N ALA A 176 17.52 46.46 -8.69
CA ALA A 176 16.20 46.97 -9.04
C ALA A 176 15.85 48.04 -8.01
N SER A 177 16.21 49.29 -8.35
CA SER A 177 15.61 50.47 -7.76
C SER A 177 14.09 50.30 -7.78
N ARG A 178 13.43 50.43 -6.61
CA ARG A 178 11.97 50.39 -6.51
C ARG A 178 11.41 51.56 -7.33
N PRO A 179 10.62 51.35 -8.40
CA PRO A 179 9.77 52.41 -8.92
C PRO A 179 8.58 52.55 -7.97
N GLY A 180 8.12 53.78 -7.79
CA GLY A 180 7.11 54.17 -6.83
C GLY A 180 5.77 53.43 -6.95
N SER A 181 4.97 53.58 -5.90
CA SER A 181 3.60 53.09 -5.78
C SER A 181 2.75 53.44 -7.00
N ALA A 182 2.37 52.43 -7.79
CA ALA A 182 1.27 52.53 -8.73
C ALA A 182 0.22 51.47 -8.33
N SER A 183 -1.00 51.94 -8.05
CA SER A 183 -2.15 51.11 -7.69
C SER A 183 -2.50 50.13 -8.80
N SER A 184 -2.36 48.83 -8.56
CA SER A 184 -2.80 47.80 -9.51
C SER A 184 -4.27 47.43 -9.24
N LYS A 185 -5.19 47.88 -10.12
CA LYS A 185 -6.49 47.23 -10.30
C LYS A 185 -6.26 45.77 -10.71
N ALA A 186 -6.92 44.84 -10.03
CA ALA A 186 -6.87 43.41 -10.35
C ALA A 186 -7.41 43.13 -11.76
N PRO A 187 -6.76 42.30 -12.59
CA PRO A 187 -7.34 41.86 -13.85
C PRO A 187 -8.41 40.79 -13.58
N SER A 188 -9.58 40.97 -14.20
CA SER A 188 -10.68 40.00 -14.21
C SER A 188 -10.26 38.69 -14.89
N ARG A 189 -10.53 37.58 -14.21
CA ARG A 189 -10.26 36.20 -14.64
C ARG A 189 -11.06 35.85 -15.91
N PRO A 190 -10.46 35.23 -16.95
CA PRO A 190 -11.23 34.77 -18.11
C PRO A 190 -12.10 33.57 -17.73
N SER A 191 -13.38 33.63 -18.11
CA SER A 191 -14.32 32.51 -18.07
C SER A 191 -14.08 31.61 -19.28
N THR A 192 -13.56 30.40 -19.06
CA THR A 192 -13.55 29.35 -20.09
C THR A 192 -14.14 28.05 -19.58
N GLY A 193 -15.24 27.66 -20.23
CA GLY A 193 -15.48 26.29 -20.68
C GLY A 193 -15.78 25.23 -19.63
N ARG A 194 -17.06 25.01 -19.36
CA ARG A 194 -17.60 23.80 -18.73
C ARG A 194 -17.27 22.59 -19.62
N SER A 195 -16.27 21.80 -19.26
CA SER A 195 -16.06 20.44 -19.78
C SER A 195 -16.33 19.43 -18.67
N SER A 196 -17.20 18.49 -18.96
CA SER A 196 -17.82 17.50 -18.08
C SER A 196 -16.81 16.51 -17.50
N ARG A 197 -16.69 16.50 -16.16
CA ARG A 197 -16.00 15.46 -15.40
C ARG A 197 -17.06 14.47 -14.88
N PRO A 198 -16.86 13.14 -14.97
CA PRO A 198 -17.83 12.18 -14.43
C PRO A 198 -17.86 12.27 -12.90
N ALA A 199 -19.07 12.22 -12.34
CA ALA A 199 -19.34 12.44 -10.93
C ALA A 199 -18.79 11.30 -10.06
N ALA A 200 -17.91 11.62 -9.13
CA ALA A 200 -17.63 10.78 -7.97
C ALA A 200 -18.83 10.90 -7.00
N SER A 201 -19.47 9.78 -6.70
CA SER A 201 -20.55 9.66 -5.72
C SER A 201 -20.03 10.02 -4.33
N ARG A 202 -20.61 11.06 -3.72
CA ARG A 202 -20.42 11.36 -2.28
C ARG A 202 -21.37 10.50 -1.44
N PRO A 203 -20.96 10.08 -0.23
CA PRO A 203 -21.82 9.35 0.69
C PRO A 203 -22.91 10.27 1.26
N SER A 204 -24.13 9.74 1.37
CA SER A 204 -25.28 10.45 1.92
C SER A 204 -25.15 10.62 3.45
N SER A 205 -25.32 11.87 3.89
CA SER A 205 -25.46 12.24 5.29
C SER A 205 -26.81 11.77 5.85
N ARG A 206 -26.78 11.09 6.99
CA ARG A 206 -27.96 10.83 7.84
C ARG A 206 -28.57 12.15 8.37
N PRO A 207 -29.90 12.26 8.46
CA PRO A 207 -30.53 13.20 9.38
C PRO A 207 -30.88 12.53 10.71
N SER A 208 -30.64 13.23 11.82
CA SER A 208 -31.00 12.85 13.18
C SER A 208 -32.34 13.47 13.61
N SER A 209 -33.16 12.62 14.24
CA SER A 209 -34.16 12.85 15.31
C SER A 209 -35.42 13.67 15.08
N ALA A 210 -36.57 13.01 15.30
CA ALA A 210 -37.73 13.57 16.00
C ALA A 210 -38.32 12.49 16.92
N SER A 211 -38.82 12.92 18.09
CA SER A 211 -39.04 12.13 19.30
C SER A 211 -40.52 11.79 19.56
N ALA A 212 -40.72 10.75 20.38
CA ALA A 212 -41.79 10.53 21.37
C ALA A 212 -43.15 9.90 20.96
N LYS A 213 -43.39 8.71 21.55
CA LYS A 213 -44.58 8.15 22.26
C LYS A 213 -44.51 6.61 22.12
N GLY A 214 -44.56 5.74 23.12
CA GLY A 214 -44.90 5.80 24.54
C GLY A 214 -45.71 4.53 24.91
N LYS A 215 -45.02 3.49 25.44
CA LYS A 215 -45.50 2.36 26.30
C LYS A 215 -46.55 1.34 25.76
N PRO A 216 -46.78 0.16 26.41
CA PRO A 216 -46.01 -0.51 27.48
C PRO A 216 -45.67 -2.01 27.22
N VAL A 217 -44.80 -2.50 28.10
CA VAL A 217 -44.38 -3.88 28.37
C VAL A 217 -45.55 -4.76 28.83
N LYS A 218 -45.60 -6.02 28.36
CA LYS A 218 -46.26 -7.14 29.06
C LYS A 218 -45.22 -8.21 29.39
N THR A 219 -45.00 -8.38 30.68
CA THR A 219 -44.47 -9.57 31.35
C THR A 219 -45.52 -10.66 31.36
N THR A 220 -45.20 -11.90 30.99
CA THR A 220 -45.61 -13.11 31.74
C THR A 220 -44.86 -14.36 31.27
N THR A 221 -44.33 -15.09 32.26
CA THR A 221 -44.01 -16.53 32.33
C THR A 221 -43.07 -17.17 31.31
#